data_AF-A0A5C1I7Z1-F1
#
_entry.id   AF-A0A5C1I7Z1-F1
#
_cell.length_a   1.000
_cell.length_b   1.000
_cell.length_c   1.000
_cell.angle_alpha   90.00
_cell.angle_beta   90.00
_cell.angle_gamma   90.00
#
_symmetry.space_group_name_H-M   'P 1'
#
loop_
_entity.id
_entity.type
_entity.pdbx_description
1 polymer ?
#
loop_
_entity_poly.entity_id
_entity_poly.type
_entity_poly.pdbx_seq_one_letter_code
_entity_poly.pdbx_strand_id
1 'polypeptide(L)'
;MKKVSLLFVFPVVLFATYLFAFQGKRTAVPRAIKSSTPVMCGSGIVGEVDTTRNGKFIQRLPGWGHHSYAITTGNDSARFYFNQGLTMYYSYHMKEAFASFKEASRFDPSAAMTYWGRL
;
A
#
# COMPACT_ATOMS: atom_id res chain seq x y z
N MET A 1 -53.11 28.90 -12.39
CA MET A 1 -52.19 28.59 -11.27
C MET A 1 -51.87 27.09 -11.11
N LYS A 2 -52.79 26.14 -11.42
CA LYS A 2 -52.52 24.68 -11.28
C LYS A 2 -51.49 24.09 -12.27
N LYS A 3 -51.34 24.65 -13.47
CA LYS A 3 -50.45 24.12 -14.52
C LYS A 3 -48.95 24.33 -14.25
N VAL A 4 -48.56 25.40 -13.54
CA VAL A 4 -47.16 25.70 -13.19
C VAL A 4 -46.64 24.76 -12.10
N SER A 5 -47.52 24.35 -11.17
CA SER A 5 -47.18 23.36 -10.13
C SER A 5 -46.92 21.96 -10.72
N LEU A 6 -47.62 21.59 -11.81
CA LEU A 6 -47.44 20.28 -12.45
C LEU A 6 -46.11 20.17 -13.21
N LEU A 7 -45.64 21.28 -13.79
CA LEU A 7 -44.37 21.36 -14.54
C LEU A 7 -43.13 21.21 -13.64
N PHE A 8 -43.22 21.53 -12.35
CA PHE A 8 -42.12 21.33 -11.39
C PHE A 8 -42.18 19.99 -10.67
N VAL A 9 -43.38 19.46 -10.42
CA VAL A 9 -43.53 18.18 -9.71
C VAL A 9 -43.11 17.00 -10.60
N PHE A 10 -43.41 17.05 -11.91
CA PHE A 10 -43.08 15.98 -12.84
C PHE A 10 -41.55 15.70 -12.98
N PRO A 11 -40.68 16.71 -13.17
CA PRO A 11 -39.23 16.47 -13.24
C PRO A 11 -38.63 16.06 -11.88
N VAL A 12 -39.19 16.52 -10.76
CA VAL A 12 -38.73 16.10 -9.42
C VAL A 12 -39.07 14.64 -9.16
N VAL A 13 -40.27 14.20 -9.54
CA VAL A 13 -40.67 12.78 -9.43
C VAL A 13 -39.83 11.92 -10.36
N LEU A 14 -39.58 12.34 -11.60
CA LEU A 14 -38.70 11.63 -12.53
C LEU A 14 -37.25 11.54 -12.03
N PHE A 15 -36.74 12.61 -11.44
CA PHE A 15 -35.39 12.62 -10.87
C PHE A 15 -35.30 11.72 -9.64
N ALA A 16 -36.33 11.72 -8.78
CA ALA A 16 -36.40 10.83 -7.62
C ALA A 16 -36.50 9.36 -8.02
N THR A 17 -37.32 9.01 -9.03
CA THR A 17 -37.40 7.64 -9.54
C THR A 17 -36.11 7.20 -10.25
N TYR A 18 -35.45 8.12 -10.96
CA TYR A 18 -34.14 7.86 -11.56
C TYR A 18 -33.07 7.55 -10.51
N LEU A 19 -32.99 8.34 -9.43
CA LEU A 19 -32.07 8.08 -8.32
C LEU A 19 -32.38 6.75 -7.62
N PHE A 20 -33.67 6.42 -7.43
CA PHE A 20 -34.08 5.16 -6.81
C PHE A 20 -33.74 3.94 -7.68
N ALA A 21 -33.93 4.03 -9.00
CA ALA A 21 -33.59 2.98 -9.94
C ALA A 21 -32.07 2.77 -10.07
N PHE A 22 -31.26 3.83 -9.94
CA PHE A 22 -29.80 3.74 -10.04
C PHE A 22 -29.10 3.33 -8.74
N GLN A 23 -29.74 3.43 -7.57
CA GLN A 23 -29.16 2.96 -6.31
C GLN A 23 -29.19 1.42 -6.14
N GLY A 24 -29.85 0.68 -7.02
CA GLY A 24 -30.23 -0.73 -6.83
C GLY A 24 -29.20 -1.80 -7.21
N LYS A 25 -27.97 -1.47 -7.60
CA LYS A 25 -26.91 -2.49 -7.84
C LYS A 25 -25.70 -2.25 -6.97
N ARG A 26 -25.88 -2.32 -5.65
CA ARG A 26 -24.75 -2.63 -4.76
C ARG A 26 -24.39 -4.09 -5.00
N THR A 27 -23.44 -4.34 -5.90
CA THR A 27 -22.77 -5.64 -5.94
C THR A 27 -22.25 -5.89 -4.54
N ALA A 28 -22.74 -6.95 -3.89
CA ALA A 28 -22.17 -7.40 -2.64
C ALA A 28 -20.69 -7.65 -2.92
N VAL A 29 -19.81 -6.84 -2.34
CA VAL A 29 -18.37 -7.09 -2.42
C VAL A 29 -18.19 -8.50 -1.87
N PRO A 30 -17.67 -9.47 -2.67
CA PRO A 30 -17.50 -10.82 -2.19
C PRO A 30 -16.67 -10.75 -0.91
N ARG A 31 -17.22 -11.32 0.17
CA ARG A 31 -16.61 -11.37 1.50
C ARG A 31 -15.16 -11.79 1.31
N ALA A 32 -14.22 -10.93 1.73
CA ALA A 32 -12.79 -11.19 1.62
C ALA A 32 -12.50 -12.63 2.06
N ILE A 33 -12.06 -13.46 1.12
CA ILE A 33 -11.67 -14.84 1.41
C ILE A 33 -10.50 -14.72 2.37
N LYS A 34 -10.69 -15.14 3.61
CA LYS A 34 -9.65 -15.19 4.62
C LYS A 34 -8.61 -16.19 4.11
N SER A 35 -7.54 -15.68 3.51
CA SER A 35 -6.45 -16.49 2.98
C SER A 35 -5.97 -17.43 4.07
N SER A 36 -6.26 -18.72 3.93
CA SER A 36 -5.75 -19.76 4.82
C SER A 36 -4.30 -20.00 4.44
N THR A 37 -3.42 -19.09 4.87
CA THR A 37 -1.98 -19.32 4.79
C THR A 37 -1.65 -20.47 5.74
N PRO A 38 -1.11 -21.60 5.26
CA PRO A 38 -0.68 -22.66 6.17
C PRO A 38 0.39 -22.09 7.10
N VAL A 39 0.28 -22.40 8.40
CA VAL A 39 1.31 -22.04 9.37
C VAL A 39 2.56 -22.83 9.00
N MET A 40 3.56 -22.13 8.47
CA MET A 40 4.83 -22.70 8.07
C MET A 40 5.97 -22.08 8.85
N CYS A 41 7.03 -22.86 9.10
CA CYS A 41 8.30 -22.36 9.60
C CYS A 41 9.05 -21.70 8.43
N GLY A 42 8.62 -20.50 8.07
CA GLY A 42 9.20 -19.74 6.96
C GLY A 42 8.52 -18.39 6.80
N SER A 43 9.24 -17.43 6.22
CA SER A 43 8.65 -16.13 5.89
C SER A 43 7.52 -16.35 4.87
N GLY A 44 6.34 -15.80 5.16
CA GLY A 44 5.12 -15.85 4.34
C GLY A 44 5.29 -15.45 2.88
N ILE A 45 4.17 -15.37 2.16
CA ILE A 45 4.12 -14.90 0.77
C ILE A 45 4.72 -13.48 0.70
N VAL A 46 5.58 -13.23 -0.29
CA VAL A 46 6.41 -12.01 -0.47
C VAL A 46 5.59 -10.71 -0.47
N GLY A 47 4.28 -10.77 -0.75
CA GLY A 47 3.41 -9.61 -0.86
C GLY A 47 3.06 -8.91 0.47
N GLU A 48 3.23 -9.57 1.62
CA GLU A 48 2.82 -9.02 2.91
C GLU A 48 3.99 -9.05 3.91
N VAL A 49 4.86 -8.04 3.82
CA VAL A 49 5.84 -7.78 4.89
C VAL A 49 5.11 -7.12 6.06
N ASP A 50 4.82 -7.94 7.06
CA ASP A 50 4.31 -7.50 8.37
C ASP A 50 5.43 -6.79 9.16
N THR A 51 5.02 -5.94 10.09
CA THR A 51 5.93 -5.32 11.04
C THR A 51 6.43 -6.35 12.05
N THR A 52 7.73 -6.31 12.34
CA THR A 52 8.31 -7.03 13.48
C THR A 52 7.71 -6.53 14.80
N ARG A 53 7.94 -7.25 15.90
CA ARG A 53 7.38 -6.93 17.24
C ARG A 53 7.62 -5.48 17.71
N ASN A 54 8.63 -4.80 17.19
CA ASN A 54 8.94 -3.41 17.52
C ASN A 54 8.38 -2.37 16.53
N GLY A 55 7.47 -2.77 15.64
CA GLY A 55 6.81 -1.89 14.67
C GLY A 55 7.64 -1.53 13.43
N LYS A 56 8.83 -2.12 13.25
CA LYS A 56 9.64 -1.95 12.03
C LYS A 56 9.39 -3.04 11.02
N PHE A 57 9.49 -2.74 9.73
CA PHE A 57 9.43 -3.76 8.68
C PHE A 57 10.70 -4.62 8.64
N ILE A 58 11.85 -4.06 8.99
CA ILE A 58 13.10 -4.82 9.16
C ILE A 58 14.04 -4.14 10.16
N GLN A 59 14.84 -4.95 10.83
CA GLN A 59 15.91 -4.45 11.69
C GLN A 59 17.15 -4.10 10.87
N ARG A 60 18.06 -3.35 11.48
CA ARG A 60 19.41 -3.23 10.94
C ARG A 60 20.08 -4.62 10.97
N LEU A 61 20.28 -5.20 9.79
CA LEU A 61 21.09 -6.40 9.62
C LEU A 61 22.59 -6.01 9.52
N PRO A 62 23.52 -6.84 9.97
CA PRO A 62 24.95 -6.73 9.63
C PRO A 62 25.29 -7.61 8.40
N GLY A 63 26.50 -7.45 7.86
CA GLY A 63 27.12 -8.45 6.97
C GLY A 63 26.67 -8.50 5.51
N TRP A 64 25.82 -7.58 5.05
CA TRP A 64 25.33 -7.55 3.66
C TRP A 64 26.27 -6.82 2.69
N GLY A 65 27.21 -6.00 3.17
CA GLY A 65 28.15 -5.26 2.32
C GLY A 65 28.18 -3.77 2.65
N HIS A 66 28.76 -2.95 1.76
CA HIS A 66 28.92 -1.50 1.94
C HIS A 66 28.52 -0.71 0.70
N HIS A 67 27.64 -1.27 -0.15
CA HIS A 67 27.13 -0.55 -1.30
C HIS A 67 26.19 0.57 -0.87
N SER A 68 26.36 1.72 -1.49
CA SER A 68 25.54 2.90 -1.22
C SER A 68 25.18 3.61 -2.51
N TYR A 69 24.00 4.18 -2.56
CA TYR A 69 23.56 5.02 -3.65
C TYR A 69 22.94 6.30 -3.09
N ALA A 70 23.33 7.44 -3.65
CA ALA A 70 22.82 8.72 -3.21
C ALA A 70 21.36 8.89 -3.67
N ILE A 71 20.45 9.01 -2.72
CA ILE A 71 19.06 9.37 -2.97
C ILE A 71 18.75 10.75 -2.38
N THR A 72 17.82 11.45 -2.99
CA THR A 72 17.28 12.72 -2.47
C THR A 72 16.46 12.43 -1.21
N THR A 73 17.09 12.58 -0.04
CA THR A 73 16.45 12.51 1.29
C THR A 73 17.28 13.28 2.31
N GLY A 74 16.60 13.98 3.21
CA GLY A 74 17.21 14.61 4.39
C GLY A 74 17.29 13.67 5.59
N ASN A 75 16.71 12.46 5.52
CA ASN A 75 16.63 11.54 6.63
C ASN A 75 17.71 10.44 6.53
N ASP A 76 18.63 10.42 7.49
CA ASP A 76 19.72 9.44 7.52
C ASP A 76 19.22 8.00 7.69
N SER A 77 18.13 7.79 8.42
CA SER A 77 17.53 6.45 8.55
C SER A 77 16.92 5.99 7.23
N ALA A 78 16.28 6.88 6.46
CA ALA A 78 15.75 6.53 5.14
C ALA A 78 16.89 6.13 4.19
N ARG A 79 17.97 6.91 4.14
CA ARG A 79 19.17 6.59 3.35
C ARG A 79 19.83 5.29 3.79
N PHE A 80 19.91 5.03 5.09
CA PHE A 80 20.46 3.79 5.64
C PHE A 80 19.67 2.57 5.15
N TYR A 81 18.35 2.56 5.36
CA TYR A 81 17.51 1.42 4.99
C TYR A 81 17.40 1.26 3.47
N PHE A 82 17.49 2.34 2.70
CA PHE A 82 17.58 2.26 1.24
C PHE A 82 18.86 1.53 0.79
N ASN A 83 20.02 1.88 1.37
CA ASN A 83 21.30 1.23 1.04
C ASN A 83 21.34 -0.23 1.48
N GLN A 84 20.75 -0.55 2.65
CA GLN A 84 20.56 -1.93 3.08
C GLN A 84 19.71 -2.71 2.07
N GLY A 85 18.58 -2.14 1.63
CA GLY A 85 17.72 -2.75 0.63
C GLY A 85 18.41 -2.98 -0.70
N LEU A 86 19.16 -1.98 -1.18
CA LEU A 86 19.94 -2.06 -2.41
C LEU A 86 20.99 -3.18 -2.36
N THR A 87 21.68 -3.29 -1.24
CA THR A 87 22.69 -4.33 -1.09
C THR A 87 22.06 -5.72 -1.03
N MET A 88 20.97 -5.88 -0.28
CA MET A 88 20.20 -7.14 -0.24
C MET A 88 19.65 -7.53 -1.60
N TYR A 89 19.22 -6.55 -2.39
CA TYR A 89 18.75 -6.76 -3.76
C TYR A 89 19.87 -7.35 -4.62
N TYR A 90 21.08 -6.79 -4.56
CA TYR A 90 22.25 -7.33 -5.27
C TYR A 90 22.71 -8.70 -4.76
N SER A 91 22.41 -9.03 -3.50
CA SER A 91 22.71 -10.34 -2.90
C SER A 91 21.59 -11.37 -3.06
N TYR A 92 20.57 -11.10 -3.88
CA TYR A 92 19.40 -11.97 -4.12
C TYR A 92 18.52 -12.24 -2.87
N HIS A 93 18.62 -11.39 -1.84
CA HIS A 93 17.76 -11.42 -0.64
C HIS A 93 16.52 -10.54 -0.83
N MET A 94 15.60 -10.97 -1.71
CA MET A 94 14.49 -10.10 -2.17
C MET A 94 13.51 -9.72 -1.04
N LYS A 95 13.24 -10.62 -0.09
CA LYS A 95 12.30 -10.35 1.01
C LYS A 95 12.84 -9.26 1.94
N GLU A 96 14.11 -9.39 2.31
CA GLU A 96 14.83 -8.44 3.15
C GLU A 96 15.03 -7.11 2.41
N ALA A 97 15.29 -7.15 1.09
CA ALA A 97 15.38 -5.96 0.26
C ALA A 97 14.06 -5.17 0.26
N PHE A 98 12.95 -5.82 -0.08
CA PHE A 98 11.63 -5.19 -0.08
C PHE A 98 11.27 -4.61 1.30
N ALA A 99 11.50 -5.38 2.38
CA ALA A 99 11.27 -4.92 3.74
C ALA A 99 12.13 -3.69 4.10
N SER A 100 13.37 -3.64 3.62
CA SER A 100 14.28 -2.50 3.82
C SER A 100 13.82 -1.26 3.08
N PHE A 101 13.38 -1.38 1.82
CA PHE A 101 12.83 -0.24 1.08
C PHE A 101 11.49 0.25 1.66
N LYS A 102 10.67 -0.66 2.18
CA LYS A 102 9.45 -0.33 2.94
C LYS A 102 9.76 0.42 4.23
N GLU A 103 10.78 0.00 4.97
CA GLU A 103 11.26 0.70 6.16
C GLU A 103 11.86 2.06 5.83
N ALA A 104 12.61 2.20 4.74
CA ALA A 104 13.13 3.49 4.27
C ALA A 104 11.98 4.48 3.98
N SER A 105 10.92 4.00 3.32
CA SER A 105 9.72 4.80 3.03
C SER A 105 8.95 5.19 4.30
N ARG A 106 9.07 4.43 5.39
CA ARG A 106 8.49 4.79 6.69
C ARG A 106 9.19 5.98 7.32
N PHE A 107 10.51 6.12 7.11
CA PHE A 107 11.31 7.23 7.61
C PHE A 107 11.20 8.50 6.76
N ASP A 108 11.15 8.36 5.44
CA ASP A 108 10.93 9.48 4.52
C ASP A 108 9.88 9.10 3.46
N PRO A 109 8.59 9.36 3.74
CA PRO A 109 7.51 9.12 2.79
C PRO A 109 7.58 10.00 1.53
N SER A 110 8.38 11.07 1.54
CA SER A 110 8.53 11.99 0.40
C SER A 110 9.62 11.56 -0.58
N ALA A 111 10.52 10.66 -0.16
CA ALA A 111 11.62 10.16 -0.99
C ALA A 111 11.13 9.13 -2.02
N ALA A 112 10.82 9.57 -3.25
CA ALA A 112 10.31 8.70 -4.32
C ALA A 112 11.17 7.43 -4.57
N MET A 113 12.49 7.52 -4.39
CA MET A 113 13.39 6.38 -4.60
C MET A 113 13.13 5.21 -3.64
N THR A 114 12.71 5.48 -2.39
CA THR A 114 12.38 4.40 -1.45
C THR A 114 11.14 3.62 -1.88
N TYR A 115 10.24 4.28 -2.62
CA TYR A 115 9.06 3.67 -3.20
C TYR A 115 9.40 2.81 -4.42
N TRP A 116 10.29 3.32 -5.27
CA TRP A 116 10.82 2.62 -6.44
C TRP A 116 11.49 1.30 -6.10
N GLY A 117 12.28 1.24 -5.02
CA GLY A 117 12.94 -0.01 -4.61
C GLY A 117 11.98 -1.12 -4.17
N ARG A 118 10.70 -0.82 -3.89
CA ARG A 118 9.70 -1.81 -3.49
C ARG A 118 9.01 -2.50 -4.66
N LEU A 119 9.24 -2.06 -5.90
CA LEU A 119 8.69 -2.68 -7.11
C LEU A 119 9.45 -3.97 -7.44
#